data_AF-A0A835H040-F1
#
_entry.id   AF-A0A835H040-F1
#
_cell.length_a   1.000
_cell.length_b   1.000
_cell.length_c   1.000
_cell.angle_alpha   90.00
_cell.angle_beta   90.00
_cell.angle_gamma   90.00
#
_symmetry.space_group_name_H-M   'P 1'
#
loop_
_entity.id
_entity.type
_entity.pdbx_description
1 polymer ?
#
loop_
_entity_poly.entity_id
_entity_poly.type
_entity_poly.pdbx_seq_one_letter_code
_entity_poly.pdbx_strand_id
1 'polypeptide(L)'
;MTEKDNHIRDVDVPKRMQEIPTRLSSDIKEDIPRFLELMHVEKCDESCPTLLKDFSEEMTVTEDRDKDTRILKWHKKLFESIIESIKTAEIEREVDDVDSKFNLHFSPGEVGVDEGQFKRPKRKSHYSICSKAGLWEVSRKIGHSSEQLGLLINLETMNIVPLNNAEKKESPKDLAQNFTCAMFETPQAMLKGARHMAAVEISCEPHIRKHVRGAKIWNEQRNLILKDAFSNFLIPLMEKKVRYVLIARSKKILLMEYGKQLWSKVSVAPYKQKGTNDVTSMMKLHQESWLAVRDVETLQPLL
;
A
#
# COMPACT_ATOMS: atom_id res chain seq x y z
N MET A 1 34.89 33.11 45.63
CA MET A 1 35.25 33.38 44.23
C MET A 1 35.69 32.05 43.66
N THR A 2 34.91 31.46 42.76
CA THR A 2 35.13 30.08 42.31
C THR A 2 36.18 30.04 41.19
N GLU A 3 36.87 28.92 41.02
CA GLU A 3 37.94 28.73 40.02
C GLU A 3 37.48 29.04 38.58
N LYS A 4 36.18 28.87 38.30
CA LYS A 4 35.52 29.28 37.04
C LYS A 4 35.47 30.79 36.83
N ASP A 5 35.32 31.58 37.90
CA ASP A 5 35.30 33.05 37.83
C ASP A 5 36.67 33.64 37.50
N ASN A 6 37.74 32.87 37.75
CA ASN A 6 39.09 33.25 37.39
C ASN A 6 39.37 32.95 35.90
N HIS A 7 38.92 31.80 35.39
CA HIS A 7 39.04 31.46 33.97
C HIS A 7 38.34 32.46 33.04
N ILE A 8 37.19 33.00 33.44
CA ILE A 8 36.45 34.00 32.64
C ILE A 8 37.23 35.33 32.49
N ARG A 9 38.14 35.62 33.42
CA ARG A 9 38.96 36.86 33.39
C ARG A 9 40.19 36.74 32.51
N ASP A 10 40.70 35.52 32.31
CA ASP A 10 41.94 35.26 31.58
C ASP A 10 41.73 35.00 30.08
N VAL A 11 40.49 34.76 29.66
CA VAL A 11 40.14 34.51 28.26
C VAL A 11 39.75 35.82 27.56
N ASP A 12 40.45 36.17 26.48
CA ASP A 12 40.22 37.36 25.64
C ASP A 12 38.98 37.20 24.73
N VAL A 13 37.85 36.87 25.33
CA VAL A 13 36.55 36.72 24.69
C VAL A 13 35.55 37.56 25.49
N PRO A 14 34.61 38.31 24.87
CA PRO A 14 33.62 39.08 25.63
C PRO A 14 32.87 38.20 26.63
N LYS A 15 32.76 38.61 27.91
CA LYS A 15 32.12 37.83 28.98
C LYS A 15 30.76 37.23 28.59
N ARG A 16 29.96 37.98 27.81
CA ARG A 16 28.65 37.54 27.30
C ARG A 16 28.71 36.32 26.38
N MET A 17 29.80 36.13 25.65
CA MET A 17 30.01 34.97 24.76
C MET A 17 30.52 33.75 25.53
N GLN A 18 31.20 33.96 26.66
CA GLN A 18 31.68 32.89 27.53
C GLN A 18 30.56 32.27 28.39
N GLU A 19 29.44 32.97 28.54
CA GLU A 19 28.25 32.52 29.30
C GLU A 19 27.23 31.72 28.46
N ILE A 20 27.42 31.58 27.14
CA ILE A 20 26.51 30.84 26.26
C ILE A 20 26.74 29.33 26.46
N PRO A 21 25.71 28.52 26.82
CA PRO A 21 25.88 27.08 26.97
C PRO A 21 26.23 26.42 25.62
N THR A 22 27.50 26.03 25.45
CA THR A 22 28.03 25.35 24.25
C THR A 22 27.49 23.92 24.02
N ARG A 23 26.69 23.39 24.95
CA ARG A 23 26.26 21.97 24.95
C ARG A 23 25.22 21.60 23.90
N LEU A 24 24.46 22.53 23.34
CA LEU A 24 23.35 22.17 22.43
C LEU A 24 23.81 21.84 20.99
N SER A 25 25.07 22.10 20.63
CA SER A 25 25.58 21.98 19.26
C SER A 25 26.32 20.67 18.94
N SER A 26 26.81 19.94 19.94
CA SER A 26 27.53 18.66 19.71
C SER A 26 26.55 17.54 19.38
N ASP A 27 25.47 17.44 20.16
CA ASP A 27 24.60 16.26 20.16
C ASP A 27 23.74 16.19 18.88
N ILE A 28 23.35 17.34 18.32
CA ILE A 28 22.57 17.41 17.07
C ILE A 28 23.42 17.11 15.83
N LYS A 29 24.74 17.34 15.87
CA LYS A 29 25.65 17.08 14.73
C LYS A 29 25.91 15.60 14.50
N GLU A 30 25.84 14.76 15.54
CA GLU A 30 26.06 13.31 15.44
C GLU A 30 24.79 12.53 15.05
N ASP A 31 23.60 13.05 15.35
CA ASP A 31 22.33 12.35 15.08
C ASP A 31 21.87 12.43 13.61
N ILE A 32 22.23 13.50 12.89
CA ILE A 32 21.81 13.72 11.48
C ILE A 32 22.42 12.69 10.51
N PRO A 33 23.73 12.36 10.56
CA PRO A 33 24.31 11.33 9.71
C PRO A 33 23.72 9.93 9.97
N ARG A 34 23.46 9.59 11.24
CA ARG A 34 22.87 8.30 11.65
C ARG A 34 21.47 8.08 11.10
N PHE A 35 20.66 9.15 11.06
CA PHE A 35 19.33 9.11 10.47
C PHE A 35 19.37 8.95 8.94
N LEU A 36 20.39 9.51 8.28
CA LEU A 36 20.56 9.41 6.83
C LEU A 36 21.10 8.04 6.37
N GLU A 37 21.91 7.36 7.18
CA GLU A 37 22.31 5.96 6.95
C GLU A 37 21.12 4.99 7.05
N LEU A 38 20.23 5.19 8.04
CA LEU A 38 19.04 4.36 8.24
C LEU A 38 18.01 4.45 7.11
N MET A 39 17.99 5.57 6.36
CA MET A 39 17.10 5.74 5.20
C MET A 39 17.69 5.26 3.88
N HIS A 40 18.99 4.94 3.82
CA HIS A 40 19.68 4.56 2.57
C HIS A 40 20.03 3.07 2.45
N VAL A 41 19.61 2.22 3.40
CA VAL A 41 19.91 0.78 3.39
C VAL A 41 18.64 -0.05 3.63
N GLU A 42 17.91 -0.32 2.55
CA GLU A 42 17.42 -1.66 2.24
C GLU A 42 16.98 -1.69 0.77
N LYS A 43 17.94 -1.98 -0.11
CA LYS A 43 17.72 -2.28 -1.51
C LYS A 43 17.34 -3.76 -1.58
N CYS A 44 16.06 -4.08 -1.81
CA CYS A 44 15.64 -5.44 -2.12
C CYS A 44 16.20 -5.83 -3.50
N ASP A 45 17.26 -6.61 -3.50
CA ASP A 45 17.74 -7.28 -4.71
C ASP A 45 16.84 -8.49 -5.00
N GLU A 46 16.23 -8.45 -6.19
CA GLU A 46 15.55 -9.57 -6.82
C GLU A 46 16.53 -10.72 -7.08
N SER A 47 16.20 -11.94 -6.65
CA SER A 47 16.76 -13.15 -7.25
C SER A 47 15.90 -14.39 -6.95
N CYS A 48 15.15 -14.86 -7.95
CA CYS A 48 14.54 -16.18 -7.97
C CYS A 48 15.40 -17.13 -8.81
N PRO A 49 15.89 -18.27 -8.28
CA PRO A 49 16.47 -19.32 -9.10
C PRO A 49 15.45 -20.44 -9.40
N THR A 50 15.17 -20.58 -10.70
CA THR A 50 14.96 -21.80 -11.49
C THR A 50 14.73 -23.15 -10.78
N LEU A 51 13.68 -23.89 -11.19
CA LEU A 51 13.79 -25.33 -11.42
C LEU A 51 12.65 -25.87 -12.28
N LEU A 52 13.01 -26.18 -13.52
CA LEU A 52 12.20 -26.84 -14.54
C LEU A 52 12.83 -28.22 -14.74
N LYS A 53 12.05 -29.28 -14.58
CA LYS A 53 12.29 -30.60 -15.17
C LYS A 53 10.97 -31.40 -15.24
N ASP A 54 10.48 -31.47 -16.47
CA ASP A 54 9.82 -32.57 -17.17
C ASP A 54 8.57 -33.25 -16.57
N PHE A 55 7.45 -33.24 -17.33
CA PHE A 55 6.92 -34.41 -18.06
C PHE A 55 5.69 -33.97 -18.88
N SER A 56 5.82 -33.97 -20.21
CA SER A 56 4.74 -33.80 -21.18
C SER A 56 4.32 -35.17 -21.72
N GLU A 57 3.04 -35.53 -21.54
CA GLU A 57 2.39 -36.54 -22.38
C GLU A 57 1.49 -35.81 -23.38
N GLU A 58 1.93 -35.79 -24.63
CA GLU A 58 1.12 -35.40 -25.78
C GLU A 58 0.01 -36.43 -26.02
N MET A 59 -1.18 -35.95 -26.38
CA MET A 59 -2.22 -36.81 -26.96
C MET A 59 -2.92 -36.07 -28.10
N THR A 60 -2.66 -36.51 -29.32
CA THR A 60 -3.31 -36.07 -30.57
C THR A 60 -4.71 -36.66 -30.69
N VAL A 61 -5.72 -35.88 -31.12
CA VAL A 61 -7.09 -36.42 -31.34
C VAL A 61 -7.79 -35.80 -32.55
N THR A 62 -8.56 -36.65 -33.26
CA THR A 62 -9.44 -36.43 -34.41
C THR A 62 -10.87 -36.01 -34.01
N GLU A 63 -11.56 -35.25 -34.86
CA GLU A 63 -12.30 -34.05 -34.41
C GLU A 63 -13.80 -34.12 -34.09
N ASP A 64 -14.56 -35.23 -34.30
CA ASP A 64 -16.04 -35.12 -34.20
C ASP A 64 -16.79 -36.14 -33.30
N ARG A 65 -16.23 -37.32 -33.00
CA ARG A 65 -16.78 -38.21 -31.94
C ARG A 65 -16.30 -37.87 -30.52
N ASP A 66 -15.49 -36.82 -30.40
CA ASP A 66 -14.65 -36.53 -29.23
C ASP A 66 -15.25 -35.44 -28.31
N LYS A 67 -16.15 -34.59 -28.80
CA LYS A 67 -16.71 -33.50 -27.98
C LYS A 67 -17.63 -34.02 -26.87
N ASP A 68 -18.55 -34.91 -27.20
CA ASP A 68 -19.50 -35.48 -26.24
C ASP A 68 -18.78 -36.36 -25.19
N THR A 69 -17.76 -37.11 -25.61
CA THR A 69 -16.93 -37.93 -24.70
C THR A 69 -16.07 -37.06 -23.78
N ARG A 70 -15.51 -35.95 -24.27
CA ARG A 70 -14.79 -34.95 -23.46
C ARG A 70 -15.68 -34.29 -22.41
N ILE A 71 -16.90 -33.91 -22.80
CA ILE A 71 -17.89 -33.31 -21.88
C ILE A 71 -18.26 -34.32 -20.78
N LEU A 72 -18.58 -35.57 -21.14
CA LEU A 72 -18.89 -36.62 -20.17
C LEU A 72 -17.73 -36.91 -19.22
N LYS A 73 -16.51 -37.03 -19.75
CA LYS A 73 -15.29 -37.21 -18.94
C LYS A 73 -15.10 -36.05 -17.97
N TRP A 74 -15.38 -34.84 -18.41
CA TRP A 74 -15.30 -33.66 -17.55
C TRP A 74 -16.39 -33.64 -16.48
N HIS A 75 -17.66 -33.85 -16.84
CA HIS A 75 -18.77 -33.90 -15.87
C HIS A 75 -18.51 -34.95 -14.79
N LYS A 76 -17.96 -36.11 -15.16
CA LYS A 76 -17.57 -37.15 -14.21
C LYS A 76 -16.52 -36.63 -13.20
N LYS A 77 -15.43 -36.03 -13.69
CA LYS A 77 -14.39 -35.44 -12.82
C LYS A 77 -14.94 -34.34 -11.92
N LEU A 78 -15.78 -33.46 -12.47
CA LEU A 78 -16.41 -32.39 -11.70
C LEU A 78 -17.31 -32.95 -10.60
N PHE A 79 -18.09 -34.00 -10.91
CA PHE A 79 -18.97 -34.63 -9.93
C PHE A 79 -18.17 -35.29 -8.81
N GLU A 80 -17.10 -36.03 -9.14
CA GLU A 80 -16.17 -36.59 -8.14
C GLU A 80 -15.56 -35.50 -7.24
N SER A 81 -15.11 -34.39 -7.82
CA SER A 81 -14.59 -33.21 -7.10
C SER A 81 -15.62 -32.60 -6.14
N ILE A 82 -16.87 -32.46 -6.60
CA ILE A 82 -17.96 -31.91 -5.78
C ILE A 82 -18.26 -32.85 -4.61
N ILE A 83 -18.35 -34.16 -4.85
CA ILE A 83 -18.58 -35.14 -3.78
C ILE A 83 -17.48 -35.08 -2.73
N GLU A 84 -16.22 -34.92 -3.14
CA GLU A 84 -15.12 -34.76 -2.20
C GLU A 84 -15.20 -33.45 -1.41
N SER A 85 -15.58 -32.36 -2.07
CA SER A 85 -15.81 -31.06 -1.41
C SER A 85 -16.96 -31.11 -0.40
N ILE A 86 -18.02 -31.90 -0.66
CA ILE A 86 -19.13 -32.10 0.29
C ILE A 86 -18.65 -32.90 1.51
N LYS A 87 -17.84 -33.95 1.31
CA LYS A 87 -17.34 -34.78 2.41
C LYS A 87 -16.40 -34.03 3.35
N THR A 88 -15.65 -33.08 2.80
CA THR A 88 -14.69 -32.26 3.55
C THR A 88 -15.32 -31.03 4.22
N ALA A 89 -16.57 -30.70 3.87
CA ALA A 89 -17.28 -29.57 4.46
C ALA A 89 -17.68 -29.85 5.92
N GLU A 90 -17.25 -28.99 6.83
CA GLU A 90 -17.51 -29.13 8.28
C GLU A 90 -18.63 -28.21 8.79
N ILE A 91 -18.97 -27.18 8.01
CA ILE A 91 -19.89 -26.11 8.42
C ILE A 91 -20.91 -25.86 7.32
N GLU A 92 -22.15 -25.51 7.70
CA GLU A 92 -23.26 -25.16 6.78
C GLU A 92 -22.82 -24.21 5.64
N ARG A 93 -22.05 -23.16 5.97
CA ARG A 93 -21.55 -22.20 4.97
C ARG A 93 -20.61 -22.81 3.92
N GLU A 94 -19.89 -23.88 4.27
CA GLU A 94 -19.05 -24.60 3.30
C GLU A 94 -19.91 -25.45 2.37
N VAL A 95 -20.99 -26.04 2.89
CA VAL A 95 -22.00 -26.76 2.10
C VAL A 95 -22.67 -25.80 1.10
N ASP A 96 -23.04 -24.59 1.52
CA ASP A 96 -23.61 -23.56 0.64
C ASP A 96 -22.67 -23.15 -0.51
N ASP A 97 -21.35 -23.11 -0.24
CA ASP A 97 -20.35 -22.82 -1.27
C ASP A 97 -20.26 -23.96 -2.29
N VAL A 98 -20.32 -25.21 -1.83
CA VAL A 98 -20.32 -26.39 -2.70
C VAL A 98 -21.61 -26.45 -3.53
N ASP A 99 -22.76 -26.12 -2.92
CA ASP A 99 -24.04 -26.00 -3.62
C ASP A 99 -23.99 -24.90 -4.70
N SER A 100 -23.34 -23.77 -4.41
CA SER A 100 -23.12 -22.71 -5.40
C SER A 100 -22.27 -23.19 -6.59
N LYS A 101 -21.22 -23.97 -6.34
CA LYS A 101 -20.38 -24.59 -7.39
C LYS A 101 -21.17 -25.62 -8.20
N PHE A 102 -21.97 -26.45 -7.54
CA PHE A 102 -22.83 -27.44 -8.19
C PHE A 102 -23.86 -26.76 -9.10
N ASN A 103 -24.62 -25.80 -8.58
CA ASN A 103 -25.68 -25.10 -9.30
C ASN A 103 -25.16 -24.27 -10.49
N LEU A 104 -23.90 -23.85 -10.45
CA LEU A 104 -23.24 -23.19 -11.58
C LEU A 104 -23.14 -24.10 -12.81
N HIS A 105 -22.82 -25.38 -12.62
CA HIS A 105 -22.64 -26.36 -13.70
C HIS A 105 -23.89 -27.21 -13.97
N PHE A 106 -24.73 -27.42 -12.96
CA PHE A 106 -25.93 -28.23 -13.02
C PHE A 106 -27.16 -27.40 -12.65
N SER A 107 -27.42 -26.34 -13.42
CA SER A 107 -28.54 -25.44 -13.13
C SER A 107 -29.87 -26.22 -13.13
N PRO A 108 -30.72 -26.08 -12.10
CA PRO A 108 -31.95 -26.87 -11.97
C PRO A 108 -32.96 -26.64 -13.10
N GLY A 109 -32.82 -25.58 -13.90
CA GLY A 109 -33.64 -25.33 -15.09
C GLY A 109 -33.20 -26.06 -16.38
N GLU A 110 -32.04 -26.73 -16.38
CA GLU A 110 -31.56 -27.52 -17.53
C GLU A 110 -31.94 -28.99 -17.45
N VAL A 111 -31.99 -29.56 -16.25
CA VAL A 111 -32.45 -30.93 -15.99
C VAL A 111 -33.99 -30.92 -16.03
N GLY A 112 -34.58 -31.59 -17.00
CA GLY A 112 -35.98 -31.45 -17.41
C GLY A 112 -37.04 -31.95 -16.41
N VAL A 113 -37.16 -31.32 -15.24
CA VAL A 113 -38.30 -31.49 -14.33
C VAL A 113 -39.36 -30.43 -14.63
N ASP A 114 -39.85 -30.39 -15.88
CA ASP A 114 -41.07 -29.64 -16.22
C ASP A 114 -42.28 -30.54 -15.88
N GLU A 115 -42.59 -30.69 -14.59
CA GLU A 115 -43.80 -31.40 -14.11
C GLU A 115 -45.09 -30.55 -14.23
N GLY A 116 -45.05 -29.44 -14.99
CA GLY A 116 -46.17 -28.50 -15.15
C GLY A 116 -46.68 -28.38 -16.59
N GLN A 117 -47.98 -28.14 -16.75
CA GLN A 117 -48.64 -27.87 -18.05
C GLN A 117 -48.10 -26.64 -18.79
N PHE A 118 -47.33 -25.77 -18.13
CA PHE A 118 -46.73 -24.59 -18.72
C PHE A 118 -45.22 -24.55 -18.48
N LYS A 119 -44.45 -24.47 -19.58
CA LYS A 119 -43.01 -24.26 -19.54
C LYS A 119 -42.70 -22.86 -19.01
N ARG A 120 -41.96 -22.78 -17.90
CA ARG A 120 -41.47 -21.48 -17.40
C ARG A 120 -40.34 -20.96 -18.31
N PRO A 121 -40.24 -19.63 -18.58
CA PRO A 121 -39.09 -19.07 -19.28
C PRO A 121 -37.79 -19.39 -18.55
N LYS A 122 -36.90 -20.14 -19.19
CA LYS A 122 -35.59 -20.48 -18.61
C LYS A 122 -34.74 -19.21 -18.52
N ARG A 123 -34.38 -18.78 -17.31
CA ARG A 123 -33.42 -17.68 -17.11
C ARG A 123 -32.05 -18.14 -17.59
N LYS A 124 -31.52 -17.52 -18.64
CA LYS A 124 -30.16 -17.80 -19.14
C LYS A 124 -29.21 -16.76 -18.56
N SER A 125 -28.28 -17.19 -17.72
CA SER A 125 -27.16 -16.35 -17.29
C SER A 125 -26.16 -16.17 -18.44
N HIS A 126 -25.35 -15.10 -18.41
CA HIS A 126 -24.28 -14.94 -19.38
C HIS A 126 -23.29 -16.12 -19.35
N TYR A 127 -23.07 -16.70 -18.16
CA TYR A 127 -22.33 -17.94 -17.99
C TYR A 127 -22.95 -19.13 -18.75
N SER A 128 -24.26 -19.39 -18.63
CA SER A 128 -24.96 -20.46 -19.36
C SER A 128 -24.88 -20.25 -20.88
N ILE A 129 -24.91 -18.99 -21.34
CA ILE A 129 -24.72 -18.64 -22.75
C ILE A 129 -23.31 -19.00 -23.21
N CYS A 130 -22.28 -18.60 -22.46
CA CYS A 130 -20.88 -18.90 -22.81
C CYS A 130 -20.60 -20.41 -22.77
N SER A 131 -21.13 -21.12 -21.76
CA SER A 131 -21.00 -22.57 -21.64
C SER A 131 -21.61 -23.31 -22.83
N LYS A 132 -22.84 -22.96 -23.23
CA LYS A 132 -23.52 -23.53 -24.41
C LYS A 132 -22.81 -23.25 -25.73
N ALA A 133 -22.15 -22.09 -25.83
CA ALA A 133 -21.35 -21.72 -26.99
C ALA A 133 -19.95 -22.38 -27.01
N GLY A 134 -19.62 -23.23 -26.02
CA GLY A 134 -18.36 -23.99 -25.98
C GLY A 134 -17.16 -23.20 -25.42
N LEU A 135 -17.37 -22.02 -24.84
CA LEU A 135 -16.27 -21.16 -24.35
C LEU A 135 -15.55 -21.75 -23.13
N TRP A 136 -16.08 -22.81 -22.51
CA TRP A 136 -15.44 -23.51 -21.40
C TRP A 136 -14.09 -24.12 -21.80
N GLU A 137 -13.91 -24.54 -23.05
CA GLU A 137 -12.64 -25.10 -23.53
C GLU A 137 -11.57 -24.00 -23.63
N VAL A 138 -11.94 -22.82 -24.15
CA VAL A 138 -11.06 -21.65 -24.21
C VAL A 138 -10.74 -21.16 -22.79
N SER A 139 -11.73 -21.10 -21.90
CA SER A 139 -11.56 -20.70 -20.49
C SER A 139 -10.47 -21.51 -19.79
N ARG A 140 -10.52 -22.85 -19.91
CA ARG A 140 -9.53 -23.75 -19.30
C ARG A 140 -8.15 -23.67 -19.91
N LYS A 141 -8.06 -23.32 -21.19
CA LYS A 141 -6.77 -23.17 -21.88
C LYS A 141 -6.10 -21.84 -21.55
N ILE A 142 -6.79 -20.83 -21.03
CA ILE A 142 -6.19 -19.52 -20.72
C ILE A 142 -5.33 -19.58 -19.46
N GLY A 143 -5.80 -20.22 -18.39
CA GLY A 143 -5.11 -20.26 -17.10
C GLY A 143 -5.34 -21.56 -16.32
N HIS A 144 -5.02 -21.56 -15.03
CA HIS A 144 -5.38 -22.65 -14.12
C HIS A 144 -6.90 -22.77 -14.00
N SER A 145 -7.40 -24.00 -13.82
CA SER A 145 -8.81 -24.19 -13.46
C SER A 145 -9.11 -23.59 -12.09
N SER A 146 -10.40 -23.32 -11.80
CA SER A 146 -10.81 -22.82 -10.47
C SER A 146 -10.33 -23.73 -9.35
N GLU A 147 -10.39 -25.05 -9.56
CA GLU A 147 -9.94 -26.08 -8.61
C GLU A 147 -8.44 -26.03 -8.38
N GLN A 148 -7.64 -25.97 -9.46
CA GLN A 148 -6.18 -25.84 -9.36
C GLN A 148 -5.78 -24.57 -8.62
N LEU A 149 -6.47 -23.45 -8.90
CA LEU A 149 -6.25 -22.20 -8.20
C LEU A 149 -6.66 -22.29 -6.72
N GLY A 150 -7.78 -22.96 -6.43
CA GLY A 150 -8.26 -23.20 -5.07
C GLY A 150 -7.24 -23.96 -4.22
N LEU A 151 -6.70 -25.06 -4.76
CA LEU A 151 -5.66 -25.86 -4.12
C LEU A 151 -4.36 -25.07 -3.92
N LEU A 152 -3.96 -24.26 -4.92
CA LEU A 152 -2.80 -23.37 -4.81
C LEU A 152 -2.96 -22.38 -3.65
N ILE A 153 -4.14 -21.75 -3.54
CA ILE A 153 -4.44 -20.77 -2.48
C ILE A 153 -4.51 -21.45 -1.10
N ASN A 154 -4.97 -22.70 -1.04
CA ASN A 154 -5.03 -23.47 0.21
C ASN A 154 -3.66 -24.02 0.66
N LEU A 155 -2.59 -23.79 -0.10
CA LEU A 155 -1.22 -24.29 0.16
C LEU A 155 -1.11 -25.83 0.26
N GLU A 156 -2.17 -26.57 -0.12
CA GLU A 156 -2.17 -28.04 -0.17
C GLU A 156 -1.26 -28.60 -1.27
N THR A 157 -0.75 -27.75 -2.17
CA THR A 157 0.14 -28.16 -3.24
C THR A 157 1.31 -27.18 -3.36
N MET A 158 2.37 -27.36 -2.55
CA MET A 158 3.69 -26.74 -2.76
C MET A 158 4.42 -27.27 -4.02
N ASN A 159 3.74 -27.97 -4.92
CA ASN A 159 4.33 -28.65 -6.06
C ASN A 159 3.56 -28.36 -7.36
N ILE A 160 3.18 -27.09 -7.58
CA ILE A 160 2.69 -26.64 -8.88
C ILE A 160 3.88 -26.15 -9.68
N VAL A 161 4.21 -26.94 -10.71
CA VAL A 161 5.03 -26.53 -11.86
C VAL A 161 4.55 -25.13 -12.28
N PRO A 162 5.43 -24.11 -12.34
CA PRO A 162 5.08 -22.82 -12.91
C PRO A 162 4.33 -23.09 -14.21
N LEU A 163 3.23 -22.37 -14.49
CA LEU A 163 2.61 -22.46 -15.81
C LEU A 163 3.72 -22.15 -16.82
N ASN A 164 4.30 -23.18 -17.43
CA ASN A 164 5.42 -23.02 -18.35
C ASN A 164 4.82 -22.30 -19.55
N ASN A 165 4.90 -20.97 -19.55
CA ASN A 165 4.53 -20.14 -20.69
C ASN A 165 5.34 -20.53 -21.94
N ALA A 166 6.44 -21.28 -21.76
CA ALA A 166 7.24 -21.90 -22.80
C ALA A 166 6.53 -23.04 -23.57
N GLU A 167 5.43 -23.63 -23.07
CA GLU A 167 4.74 -24.76 -23.72
C GLU A 167 3.51 -24.34 -24.54
N LYS A 168 2.92 -23.16 -24.30
CA LYS A 168 1.83 -22.63 -25.15
C LYS A 168 2.41 -21.98 -26.40
N LYS A 169 2.60 -22.79 -27.46
CA LYS A 169 3.03 -22.32 -28.79
C LYS A 169 2.06 -21.35 -29.48
N GLU A 170 0.79 -21.31 -29.06
CA GLU A 170 -0.29 -20.55 -29.71
C GLU A 170 -0.67 -19.31 -28.90
N SER A 171 -0.84 -18.15 -29.56
CA SER A 171 -1.25 -16.93 -28.87
C SER A 171 -2.72 -17.03 -28.42
N PRO A 172 -3.14 -16.37 -27.32
CA PRO A 172 -4.54 -16.38 -26.88
C PRO A 172 -5.53 -15.92 -27.96
N LYS A 173 -5.08 -15.07 -28.90
CA LYS A 173 -5.89 -14.57 -30.00
C LYS A 173 -6.10 -15.65 -31.07
N ASP A 174 -5.06 -16.41 -31.40
CA ASP A 174 -5.12 -17.51 -32.38
C ASP A 174 -5.99 -18.65 -31.83
N LEU A 175 -5.80 -18.99 -30.55
CA LEU A 175 -6.66 -19.93 -29.84
C LEU A 175 -8.13 -19.48 -29.92
N ALA A 176 -8.44 -18.21 -29.66
CA ALA A 176 -9.81 -17.72 -29.74
C ALA A 176 -10.37 -17.70 -31.16
N GLN A 177 -9.52 -17.53 -32.18
CA GLN A 177 -9.94 -17.55 -33.58
C GLN A 177 -10.47 -18.93 -34.00
N ASN A 178 -9.87 -20.01 -33.49
CA ASN A 178 -10.31 -21.39 -33.78
C ASN A 178 -11.69 -21.73 -33.19
N PHE A 179 -12.16 -20.95 -32.21
CA PHE A 179 -13.40 -21.22 -31.50
C PHE A 179 -14.52 -20.22 -31.81
N THR A 180 -14.27 -19.21 -32.68
CA THR A 180 -15.31 -18.22 -33.05
C THR A 180 -16.59 -18.90 -33.52
N CYS A 181 -17.74 -18.36 -33.11
CA CYS A 181 -19.05 -18.91 -33.44
C CYS A 181 -20.05 -17.78 -33.71
N ALA A 182 -21.25 -18.11 -34.21
CA ALA A 182 -22.28 -17.10 -34.52
C ALA A 182 -22.68 -16.23 -33.32
N MET A 183 -22.44 -16.69 -32.08
CA MET A 183 -22.71 -15.91 -30.86
C MET A 183 -21.52 -15.04 -30.42
N PHE A 184 -20.30 -15.36 -30.88
CA PHE A 184 -19.05 -14.70 -30.54
C PHE A 184 -18.19 -14.57 -31.81
N GLU A 185 -18.56 -13.61 -32.65
CA GLU A 185 -18.01 -13.45 -34.00
C GLU A 185 -16.54 -13.01 -34.02
N THR A 186 -16.09 -12.29 -32.99
CA THR A 186 -14.71 -11.78 -32.91
C THR A 186 -13.91 -12.55 -31.86
N PRO A 187 -12.59 -12.79 -32.10
CA PRO A 187 -11.71 -13.39 -31.10
C PRO A 187 -11.69 -12.61 -29.77
N GLN A 188 -11.87 -11.29 -29.83
CA GLN A 188 -11.96 -10.42 -28.65
C GLN A 188 -13.23 -10.70 -27.84
N ALA A 189 -14.39 -10.84 -28.49
CA ALA A 189 -15.64 -11.19 -27.82
C ALA A 189 -15.55 -12.59 -27.18
N MET A 190 -14.92 -13.54 -27.87
CA MET A 190 -14.66 -14.87 -27.34
C MET A 190 -13.79 -14.87 -26.09
N LEU A 191 -12.65 -14.16 -26.11
CA LEU A 191 -11.78 -14.02 -24.94
C LEU A 191 -12.47 -13.30 -23.78
N LYS A 192 -13.34 -12.33 -24.07
CA LYS A 192 -14.15 -11.65 -23.05
C LYS A 192 -15.13 -12.63 -22.39
N GLY A 193 -15.82 -13.46 -23.18
CA GLY A 193 -16.73 -14.49 -22.66
C GLY A 193 -15.98 -15.56 -21.86
N ALA A 194 -14.85 -16.05 -22.36
CA ALA A 194 -14.01 -17.03 -21.66
C ALA A 194 -13.49 -16.48 -20.32
N ARG A 195 -13.04 -15.22 -20.28
CA ARG A 195 -12.64 -14.55 -19.04
C ARG A 195 -13.79 -14.41 -18.06
N HIS A 196 -14.99 -14.08 -18.55
CA HIS A 196 -16.18 -14.03 -17.71
C HIS A 196 -16.49 -15.41 -17.11
N MET A 197 -16.39 -16.49 -17.90
CA MET A 197 -16.57 -17.85 -17.39
C MET A 197 -15.57 -18.20 -16.29
N ALA A 198 -14.27 -18.01 -16.56
CA ALA A 198 -13.21 -18.26 -15.57
C ALA A 198 -13.45 -17.46 -14.27
N ALA A 199 -13.81 -16.18 -14.38
CA ALA A 199 -14.09 -15.35 -13.22
C ALA A 199 -15.26 -15.87 -12.38
N VAL A 200 -16.35 -16.32 -13.03
CA VAL A 200 -17.51 -16.87 -12.34
C VAL A 200 -17.17 -18.22 -11.68
N GLU A 201 -16.46 -19.11 -12.38
CA GLU A 201 -16.00 -20.40 -11.83
C GLU A 201 -15.12 -20.18 -10.57
N ILE A 202 -14.12 -19.29 -10.66
CA ILE A 202 -13.27 -18.89 -9.54
C ILE A 202 -14.10 -18.34 -8.37
N SER A 203 -15.10 -17.51 -8.67
CA SER A 203 -15.95 -16.90 -7.64
C SER A 203 -16.82 -17.91 -6.89
N CYS A 204 -17.07 -19.09 -7.47
CA CYS A 204 -17.87 -20.16 -6.86
C CYS A 204 -17.01 -21.26 -6.22
N GLU A 205 -15.68 -21.18 -6.29
CA GLU A 205 -14.80 -22.24 -5.77
C GLU A 205 -14.76 -22.25 -4.23
N PRO A 206 -15.13 -23.36 -3.55
CA PRO A 206 -15.19 -23.46 -2.09
C PRO A 206 -13.86 -23.13 -1.39
N HIS A 207 -12.74 -23.66 -1.88
CA HIS A 207 -11.41 -23.41 -1.33
C HIS A 207 -11.05 -21.91 -1.33
N ILE A 208 -11.38 -21.21 -2.42
CA ILE A 208 -11.12 -19.78 -2.58
C ILE A 208 -11.99 -18.98 -1.60
N ARG A 209 -13.29 -19.31 -1.50
CA ARG A 209 -14.21 -18.64 -0.57
C ARG A 209 -13.82 -18.84 0.89
N LYS A 210 -13.41 -20.06 1.26
CA LYS A 210 -12.88 -20.38 2.59
C LYS A 210 -11.66 -19.52 2.90
N HIS A 211 -10.69 -19.45 2.00
CA HIS A 211 -9.50 -18.61 2.16
C HIS A 211 -9.85 -17.12 2.31
N VAL A 212 -10.68 -16.56 1.42
CA VAL A 212 -11.07 -15.15 1.45
C VAL A 212 -11.78 -14.79 2.77
N ARG A 213 -12.64 -15.67 3.28
CA ARG A 213 -13.27 -15.47 4.60
C ARG A 213 -12.24 -15.42 5.73
N GLY A 214 -11.27 -16.34 5.73
CA GLY A 214 -10.18 -16.34 6.71
C GLY A 214 -9.33 -15.07 6.65
N ALA A 215 -8.95 -14.66 5.43
CA ALA A 215 -8.18 -13.43 5.20
C ALA A 215 -8.88 -12.19 5.74
N LYS A 216 -10.21 -12.09 5.60
CA LYS A 216 -11.01 -10.97 6.11
C LYS A 216 -10.86 -10.79 7.63
N ILE A 217 -10.82 -11.88 8.39
CA ILE A 217 -10.68 -11.83 9.86
C ILE A 217 -9.30 -11.27 10.24
N TRP A 218 -8.24 -11.76 9.60
CA TRP A 218 -6.89 -11.27 9.83
C TRP A 218 -6.69 -9.82 9.37
N ASN A 219 -7.37 -9.39 8.30
CA ASN A 219 -7.32 -8.00 7.84
C ASN A 219 -7.82 -7.03 8.90
N GLU A 220 -8.84 -7.41 9.67
CA GLU A 220 -9.35 -6.57 10.75
C GLU A 220 -8.29 -6.38 11.84
N GLN A 221 -7.61 -7.47 12.25
CA GLN A 221 -6.53 -7.38 13.24
C GLN A 221 -5.36 -6.54 12.72
N ARG A 222 -4.97 -6.70 11.44
CA ARG A 222 -3.93 -5.87 10.83
C ARG A 222 -4.30 -4.39 10.81
N ASN A 223 -5.58 -4.07 10.58
CA ASN A 223 -6.07 -2.69 10.64
C ASN A 223 -6.00 -2.11 12.06
N LEU A 224 -6.33 -2.90 13.08
CA LEU A 224 -6.20 -2.50 14.48
C LEU A 224 -4.73 -2.25 14.86
N ILE A 225 -3.82 -3.14 14.48
CA ILE A 225 -2.37 -2.96 14.70
C ILE A 225 -1.89 -1.64 14.10
N LEU A 226 -2.32 -1.32 12.87
CA LEU A 226 -1.97 -0.04 12.25
C LEU A 226 -2.54 1.14 13.03
N LYS A 227 -3.82 1.11 13.42
CA LYS A 227 -4.44 2.18 14.22
C LYS A 227 -3.71 2.41 15.54
N ASP A 228 -3.30 1.35 16.22
CA ASP A 228 -2.55 1.43 17.47
C ASP A 228 -1.14 1.97 17.25
N ALA A 229 -0.45 1.53 16.18
CA ALA A 229 0.86 2.05 15.79
C ALA A 229 0.81 3.57 15.59
N PHE A 230 -0.21 4.06 14.87
CA PHE A 230 -0.41 5.49 14.64
C PHE A 230 -0.74 6.24 15.93
N SER A 231 -1.74 5.78 16.67
CA SER A 231 -2.32 6.54 17.79
C SER A 231 -1.41 6.55 19.01
N ASN A 232 -0.75 5.43 19.31
CA ASN A 232 0.00 5.26 20.55
C ASN A 232 1.49 5.58 20.40
N PHE A 233 2.03 5.55 19.17
CA PHE A 233 3.47 5.74 18.95
C PHE A 233 3.77 6.90 18.01
N LEU A 234 3.26 6.87 16.78
CA LEU A 234 3.64 7.87 15.77
C LEU A 234 3.09 9.26 16.10
N ILE A 235 1.80 9.38 16.42
CA ILE A 235 1.19 10.67 16.74
C ILE A 235 1.85 11.32 17.97
N PRO A 236 2.02 10.65 19.12
CA PRO A 236 2.68 11.25 20.28
C PRO A 236 4.12 11.69 20.00
N LEU A 237 4.87 10.91 19.21
CA LEU A 237 6.23 11.26 18.81
C LEU A 237 6.26 12.54 17.95
N MET A 238 5.34 12.64 16.99
CA MET A 238 5.21 13.83 16.14
C MET A 238 4.73 15.04 16.92
N GLU A 239 3.74 14.86 17.81
CA GLU A 239 3.23 15.92 18.67
C GLU A 239 4.33 16.50 19.56
N LYS A 240 5.18 15.64 20.15
CA LYS A 240 6.33 16.07 20.95
C LYS A 240 7.29 16.95 20.15
N LYS A 241 7.61 16.55 18.91
CA LYS A 241 8.48 17.33 18.01
C LYS A 241 7.84 18.68 17.64
N VAL A 242 6.57 18.68 17.23
CA VAL A 242 5.85 19.90 16.85
C VAL A 242 5.75 20.86 18.03
N ARG A 243 5.38 20.37 19.21
CA ARG A 243 5.27 21.17 20.44
C ARG A 243 6.61 21.82 20.80
N TYR A 244 7.71 21.09 20.70
CA TYR A 244 9.05 21.64 20.95
C TYR A 244 9.37 22.82 20.02
N VAL A 245 9.19 22.63 18.71
CA VAL A 245 9.48 23.66 17.70
C VAL A 245 8.60 24.91 17.93
N LEU A 246 7.31 24.73 18.18
CA LEU A 246 6.39 25.82 18.43
C LEU A 246 6.76 26.60 19.70
N ILE A 247 7.06 25.92 20.81
CA ILE A 247 7.47 26.59 22.05
C ILE A 247 8.78 27.36 21.86
N ALA A 248 9.78 26.78 21.21
CA ALA A 248 11.06 27.44 20.96
C ALA A 248 10.87 28.73 20.15
N ARG A 249 10.05 28.68 19.09
CA ARG A 249 9.75 29.85 18.26
C ARG A 249 8.96 30.91 19.03
N SER A 250 7.95 30.50 19.79
CA SER A 250 7.15 31.42 20.62
C SER A 250 8.02 32.15 21.66
N LYS A 251 8.92 31.43 22.35
CA LYS A 251 9.86 32.03 23.31
C LYS A 251 10.76 33.07 22.64
N LYS A 252 11.30 32.76 21.45
CA LYS A 252 12.14 33.70 20.69
C LYS A 252 11.39 34.98 20.33
N ILE A 253 10.15 34.87 19.85
CA ILE A 253 9.31 36.02 19.49
C ILE A 253 9.03 36.89 20.72
N LEU A 254 8.59 36.28 21.83
CA LEU A 254 8.31 37.00 23.08
C LEU A 254 9.54 37.74 23.59
N LEU A 255 10.71 37.08 23.58
CA LEU A 255 11.95 37.69 24.03
C LEU A 255 12.31 38.94 23.22
N MET A 256 12.18 38.88 21.89
CA MET A 256 12.43 40.03 21.02
C MET A 256 11.46 41.18 21.32
N GLU A 257 10.18 40.88 21.54
CA GLU A 257 9.17 41.90 21.82
C GLU A 257 9.37 42.57 23.18
N TYR A 258 9.67 41.80 24.23
CA TYR A 258 10.05 42.35 25.53
C TYR A 258 11.35 43.17 25.43
N GLY A 259 12.32 42.72 24.64
CA GLY A 259 13.56 43.44 24.37
C GLY A 259 13.29 44.83 23.77
N LYS A 260 12.42 44.92 22.77
CA LYS A 260 12.01 46.21 22.18
C LYS A 260 11.34 47.13 23.20
N GLN A 261 10.40 46.59 23.99
CA GLN A 261 9.69 47.39 25.01
C GLN A 261 10.63 47.92 26.09
N LEU A 262 11.56 47.09 26.57
CA LEU A 262 12.56 47.50 27.53
C LEU A 262 13.49 48.56 26.94
N TRP A 263 13.98 48.33 25.72
CA TRP A 263 14.85 49.28 25.03
C TRP A 263 14.18 50.64 24.85
N SER A 264 12.89 50.66 24.50
CA SER A 264 12.11 51.90 24.39
C SER A 264 12.04 52.68 25.69
N LYS A 265 12.04 52.01 26.85
CA LYS A 265 12.01 52.67 28.17
C LYS A 265 13.39 53.18 28.59
N VAL A 266 14.44 52.41 28.33
CA VAL A 266 15.82 52.76 28.72
C VAL A 266 16.42 53.82 27.80
N SER A 267 15.96 53.91 26.55
CA SER A 267 16.45 54.87 25.56
C SER A 267 15.86 56.28 25.71
N VAL A 268 15.12 56.58 26.78
CA VAL A 268 14.57 57.92 27.04
C VAL A 268 15.66 58.80 27.63
N ALA A 269 15.96 59.92 26.97
CA ALA A 269 16.95 60.88 27.45
C ALA A 269 16.53 61.49 28.81
N PRO A 270 17.49 61.86 29.69
CA PRO A 270 17.20 62.52 30.96
C PRO A 270 16.28 63.73 30.77
N TYR A 271 15.27 63.87 31.63
CA TYR A 271 14.31 64.96 31.56
C TYR A 271 15.02 66.31 31.64
N LYS A 272 14.85 67.15 30.62
CA LYS A 272 15.36 68.53 30.63
C LYS A 272 14.32 69.44 31.26
N GLN A 273 14.67 70.07 32.39
CA GLN A 273 13.81 71.08 33.01
C GLN A 273 13.65 72.27 32.07
N LYS A 274 12.40 72.72 31.91
CA LYS A 274 12.05 73.86 31.05
C LYS A 274 12.39 75.15 31.80
N GLY A 275 13.63 75.62 31.68
CA GLY A 275 14.02 76.90 32.30
C GLY A 275 15.51 77.24 32.44
N THR A 276 16.44 76.32 32.18
CA THR A 276 17.88 76.63 32.24
C THR A 276 18.49 76.63 30.85
N ASN A 277 18.48 77.81 30.23
CA ASN A 277 19.46 78.15 29.21
C ASN A 277 20.83 78.10 29.89
N ASP A 278 21.63 77.08 29.61
CA ASP A 278 23.00 77.20 29.07
C ASP A 278 23.77 75.88 29.27
N VAL A 279 23.92 75.07 28.21
CA VAL A 279 25.11 74.24 27.88
C VAL A 279 24.82 73.47 26.59
N THR A 280 24.76 74.20 25.49
CA THR A 280 24.67 73.64 24.13
C THR A 280 26.01 73.06 23.64
N SER A 281 27.07 73.12 24.44
CA SER A 281 28.43 72.73 24.00
C SER A 281 28.84 71.27 24.30
N MET A 282 28.11 70.51 25.13
CA MET A 282 28.59 69.18 25.56
C MET A 282 27.95 67.98 24.82
N MET A 283 26.86 68.17 24.06
CA MET A 283 26.15 67.07 23.38
C MET A 283 26.66 66.74 21.96
N LYS A 284 27.60 67.51 21.39
CA LYS A 284 28.15 67.22 20.06
C LYS A 284 29.10 66.02 20.02
N LEU A 285 29.71 65.63 21.13
CA LEU A 285 30.69 64.53 21.18
C LEU A 285 30.07 63.12 21.17
N HIS A 286 28.78 62.97 21.47
CA HIS A 286 28.19 61.64 21.57
C HIS A 286 27.54 61.13 20.27
N GLN A 287 27.33 62.02 19.29
CA GLN A 287 26.66 61.68 18.03
C GLN A 287 27.60 61.05 17.00
N GLU A 288 28.92 61.29 17.11
CA GLU A 288 29.93 60.68 16.23
C GLU A 288 30.19 59.20 16.55
N SER A 289 29.88 58.76 17.78
CA SER A 289 29.98 57.35 18.19
C SER A 289 28.91 56.45 17.53
N TRP A 290 27.84 57.05 17.00
CA TRP A 290 26.67 56.34 16.45
C TRP A 290 26.85 55.87 14.99
N LEU A 291 27.82 56.42 14.26
CA LEU A 291 28.09 55.99 12.87
C LEU A 291 28.86 54.67 12.81
N ALA A 292 29.61 54.29 13.86
CA ALA A 292 30.44 53.08 13.87
C ALA A 292 29.67 51.77 14.15
N VAL A 293 28.45 51.85 14.68
CA VAL A 293 27.66 50.65 15.08
C VAL A 293 26.68 50.20 13.99
N ARG A 294 26.43 51.05 12.99
CA ARG A 294 25.44 50.80 11.93
C ARG A 294 25.94 49.84 10.83
N ASP A 295 27.24 49.58 10.76
CA ASP A 295 27.86 48.71 9.73
C ASP A 295 27.77 47.20 10.02
N VAL A 296 27.18 46.77 11.14
CA VAL A 296 27.03 45.34 11.48
C VAL A 296 25.72 44.73 10.95
N GLU A 297 24.80 45.54 10.40
CA GLU A 297 23.51 45.07 9.87
C GLU A 297 23.55 44.60 8.39
N THR A 298 24.71 44.58 7.71
CA THR A 298 24.80 44.23 6.28
C THR A 298 25.30 42.80 5.96
N LEU A 299 25.25 41.84 6.88
CA LEU A 299 25.50 40.43 6.53
C LEU A 299 24.23 39.59 6.60
N GLN A 300 23.50 39.57 5.47
CA GLN A 300 22.56 38.49 5.14
C GLN A 300 23.30 37.15 5.03
N PRO A 301 22.76 36.03 5.55
CA PRO A 301 23.10 34.72 5.03
C PRO A 301 22.26 34.45 3.77
N LEU A 302 22.96 34.13 2.69
CA LEU A 302 22.45 33.51 1.46
C LEU A 302 21.74 32.17 1.76
N LEU A 303 20.86 31.82 0.81
CA LEU A 303 20.17 30.54 0.60
C LEU A 303 20.86 29.29 1.16
#